data_AF-A0A374WUB9-F1
#
_entry.id   AF-A0A374WUB9-F1
#
_cell.length_a   1.000
_cell.length_b   1.000
_cell.length_c   1.000
_cell.angle_alpha   90.00
_cell.angle_beta   90.00
_cell.angle_gamma   90.00
#
_symmetry.space_group_name_H-M   'P 1'
#
loop_
_entity.id
_entity.type
_entity.pdbx_description
1 polymer ?
#
loop_
_entity_poly.entity_id
_entity_poly.type
_entity_poly.pdbx_seq_one_letter_code
_entity_poly.pdbx_strand_id
1 'polypeptide(L)' 'MKRNSIFKTLFSAMTLVAVTSCSDWTDMENIKINEPTIEDQNPKLYTKYLEN' A
#
# COMPACT_ATOMS: atom_id res chain seq x y z
N MET A 1 -15.65 -17.91 -38.17
CA MET A 1 -14.90 -18.70 -37.17
C MET A 1 -13.71 -17.94 -36.55
N LYS A 2 -12.82 -17.31 -37.34
CA LYS A 2 -11.61 -16.59 -36.87
C LYS A 2 -11.86 -15.50 -35.79
N ARG A 3 -12.90 -14.66 -35.94
CA ARG A 3 -13.24 -13.59 -34.97
C ARG A 3 -13.56 -14.11 -33.56
N ASN A 4 -14.22 -15.28 -33.47
CA ASN A 4 -14.54 -15.92 -32.19
C ASN A 4 -13.30 -16.54 -31.53
N SER A 5 -12.33 -16.98 -32.35
CA SER A 5 -11.03 -17.45 -31.86
C SER A 5 -10.19 -16.30 -31.29
N ILE A 6 -10.16 -15.15 -31.98
CA ILE A 6 -9.44 -13.95 -31.54
C ILE A 6 -10.04 -13.39 -30.24
N PHE A 7 -11.37 -13.39 -30.14
CA PHE A 7 -12.04 -12.96 -28.91
C PHE A 7 -11.68 -13.85 -27.72
N LYS A 8 -11.69 -15.18 -27.90
CA LYS A 8 -11.28 -16.12 -26.84
C LYS A 8 -9.83 -15.94 -26.40
N THR A 9 -8.91 -15.71 -27.34
CA THR A 9 -7.51 -15.46 -27.01
C THR A 9 -7.32 -14.14 -26.27
N LEU A 10 -8.01 -13.08 -26.66
CA LEU A 10 -7.96 -11.78 -25.98
C LEU A 10 -8.54 -11.87 -24.57
N PHE A 11 -9.67 -12.56 -24.41
CA PHE A 11 -10.32 -12.75 -23.12
C PHE A 11 -9.42 -13.54 -22.16
N SER A 12 -8.80 -14.63 -22.65
CA SER A 12 -7.85 -15.42 -21.85
C SER A 12 -6.61 -14.64 -21.46
N ALA A 13 -6.09 -13.77 -22.33
CA ALA A 13 -4.94 -12.92 -22.01
C ALA A 13 -5.29 -11.89 -20.92
N MET A 14 -6.47 -11.27 -21.01
CA MET A 14 -6.96 -10.31 -20.02
C MET A 14 -7.08 -10.94 -18.62
N THR A 15 -7.59 -12.17 -18.53
CA THR A 15 -7.73 -12.88 -17.25
C THR A 15 -6.37 -13.21 -16.61
N LEU A 16 -5.36 -13.54 -17.41
CA LEU A 16 -4.02 -13.82 -16.90
C LEU A 16 -3.37 -12.56 -16.30
N VAL A 17 -3.48 -11.43 -17.00
CA VAL A 17 -2.94 -10.13 -16.52
C VAL A 17 -3.62 -9.70 -15.22
N ALA A 18 -4.95 -9.86 -15.12
CA ALA A 18 -5.70 -9.47 -13.93
C ALA A 18 -5.33 -10.28 -12.68
N VAL A 19 -4.99 -11.57 -12.84
CA VAL A 19 -4.57 -12.42 -11.71
C VAL A 19 -3.15 -12.08 -11.25
N THR A 20 -2.22 -11.78 -12.18
CA THR A 20 -0.84 -11.42 -11.83
C THR A 20 -0.70 -10.00 -11.27
N SER A 21 -1.54 -9.05 -11.68
CA SER A 21 -1.56 -7.72 -11.05
C SER A 21 -2.10 -7.77 -9.62
N CYS A 22 -2.89 -8.81 -9.31
CA CYS A 22 -3.43 -9.03 -7.98
C CYS A 22 -2.44 -9.72 -7.01
N SER A 23 -1.22 -10.04 -7.42
CA SER A 23 -0.17 -10.55 -6.51
C SER A 23 0.86 -9.48 -6.13
N ASP A 24 0.92 -8.37 -6.87
CA ASP A 24 1.90 -7.30 -6.67
C ASP A 24 1.47 -6.27 -5.59
N TRP A 25 0.18 -6.23 -5.25
CA TRP A 25 -0.36 -5.34 -4.20
C TRP A 25 -0.39 -5.99 -2.82
N THR A 26 -0.03 -7.28 -2.70
CA THR A 26 -0.04 -8.00 -1.41
C THR A 26 1.23 -7.80 -0.60
N ASP A 27 2.26 -7.20 -1.18
CA ASP A 27 3.45 -6.82 -0.45
C ASP A 27 3.14 -5.57 0.38
N MET A 28 3.03 -5.75 1.69
CA MET A 28 2.90 -4.63 2.63
C MET A 28 4.24 -3.89 2.68
N GLU A 29 4.34 -2.81 1.91
CA GLU A 29 5.43 -1.86 2.07
C GLU A 29 5.34 -1.23 3.47
N ASN A 30 6.36 -1.47 4.31
CA ASN A 30 6.42 -0.90 5.64
C ASN A 30 6.74 0.60 5.52
N ILE A 31 5.71 1.43 5.48
CA ILE A 31 5.86 2.88 5.54
C ILE A 31 6.28 3.23 6.97
N LYS A 32 7.56 3.61 7.15
CA LYS A 32 8.05 4.13 8.41
C LYS A 32 7.41 5.49 8.70
N ILE A 33 6.37 5.49 9.54
CA ILE A 33 5.78 6.72 10.07
C ILE A 33 6.66 7.20 11.21
N ASN A 34 7.25 8.38 11.06
CA ASN A 34 7.92 9.05 12.18
C ASN A 34 6.83 9.66 13.07
N GLU A 35 6.42 8.93 14.10
CA GLU A 35 5.49 9.44 15.11
C GLU A 35 6.24 10.44 16.01
N PRO A 36 5.81 11.71 16.07
CA PRO A 36 6.44 12.70 16.92
C PRO A 36 6.15 12.39 18.40
N THR A 37 7.16 12.56 19.24
CA THR A 37 7.01 12.35 20.69
C THR A 37 6.31 13.55 21.35
N ILE A 38 5.86 13.39 22.60
CA ILE A 38 5.28 14.50 23.38
C ILE A 38 6.30 15.63 23.58
N GLU A 39 7.59 15.29 23.66
CA GLU A 39 8.68 16.26 23.68
C GLU A 39 8.70 17.11 22.40
N ASP A 40 8.55 16.48 21.23
CA ASP A 40 8.52 17.16 19.92
C ASP A 40 7.26 18.01 19.74
N GLN A 41 6.10 17.49 20.19
CA GLN A 41 4.80 18.13 19.98
C GLN A 41 4.53 19.27 20.96
N ASN A 42 4.98 19.14 22.21
CA ASN A 42 4.73 20.12 23.27
C ASN A 42 5.89 20.16 24.29
N PRO A 43 7.02 20.76 23.92
CA PRO A 43 8.22 20.77 24.75
C PRO A 43 8.02 21.47 26.09
N LYS A 44 7.15 22.48 26.17
CA LYS A 44 6.83 23.18 27.42
C LYS A 44 6.10 22.26 28.41
N LEU A 45 5.13 21.49 27.93
CA LEU A 45 4.41 20.53 28.76
C LEU A 45 5.33 19.38 29.19
N TYR A 46 6.17 18.89 28.28
CA TYR A 46 7.16 17.85 28.59
C TYR A 46 8.14 18.30 29.68
N THR A 47 8.68 19.52 29.56
CA THR A 47 9.55 20.12 30.58
C THR A 47 8.83 20.19 31.93
N LYS A 48 7.59 20.67 31.96
CA LYS A 48 6.80 20.76 33.19
C LYS A 48 6.52 19.39 33.82
N TYR A 49 6.36 18.33 33.02
CA TYR A 49 6.19 16.97 33.53
C TYR A 49 7.44 16.46 34.25
N LEU A 50 8.63 16.73 33.69
CA LEU A 50 9.91 16.33 34.27
C LEU A 50 10.28 17.07 35.56
N GLU A 51 9.69 18.24 35.79
CA GLU A 51 9.92 19.07 36.98
C GLU A 51 9.08 18.66 38.21
N ASN A 52 8.12 17.74 38.06
CA ASN A 52 7.31 17.20 39.18
C ASN A 52 7.95 15.98 39.83
#